data_AF-A0A3S9H979-F1
#
_entry.id   AF-A0A3S9H979-F1
#
_cell.length_a   1.000
_cell.length_b   1.000
_cell.length_c   1.000
_cell.angle_alpha   90.00
_cell.angle_beta   90.00
_cell.angle_gamma   90.00
#
_symmetry.space_group_name_H-M   'P 1'
#
loop_
_entity.id
_entity.type
_entity.pdbx_description
1 polymer ?
#
loop_
_entity_poly.entity_id
_entity_poly.type
_entity_poly.pdbx_seq_one_letter_code
_entity_poly.pdbx_strand_id
1 'polypeptide(L)'
;MGKISLGIDIGGTFIKYALIDKQHRIKEKWKVETVKYNTADEFYDYICSNIRNVDEIDKIGVSAPGLIDEDSNVKSYAAPNVAIMYGTNINNEINKRTNKKVSAINDAKAAGLCEFKIGNAKGYKSSAFLIIGTGTGGCICDENGVVYGKDSFAGEFHNMPFVNAEIGGLDKMGDYASITGLVNLYNKKANREEQVQYGNEVCKKYLNGNESAVSSVDEWIGNIVAQLIVITVFYNPEVICIGGGISEENWFINKVRETYKKTCREYLEADFITTEINRCKHNNDANILGAVIKASI
;
A
#
# COMPACT_ATOMS: atom_id res chain seq x y z
N MET A 1 -5.28 26.27 -21.83
CA MET A 1 -4.66 25.75 -20.59
C MET A 1 -4.66 24.23 -20.64
N GLY A 2 -3.59 23.56 -20.21
CA GLY A 2 -3.55 22.09 -20.23
C GLY A 2 -4.53 21.50 -19.22
N LYS A 3 -5.17 20.37 -19.55
CA LYS A 3 -6.09 19.66 -18.65
C LYS A 3 -5.37 19.26 -17.35
N ILE A 4 -5.89 19.71 -16.21
CA ILE A 4 -5.39 19.37 -14.87
C ILE A 4 -6.26 18.24 -14.30
N SER A 5 -5.63 17.22 -13.73
CA SER A 5 -6.33 16.17 -12.99
C SER A 5 -6.20 16.42 -11.49
N LEU A 6 -7.21 16.03 -10.73
CA LEU A 6 -7.16 16.02 -9.27
C LEU A 6 -6.91 14.58 -8.80
N GLY A 7 -5.91 14.39 -7.95
CA GLY A 7 -5.79 13.18 -7.14
C GLY A 7 -6.30 13.44 -5.72
N ILE A 8 -7.08 12.51 -5.18
CA ILE A 8 -7.53 12.48 -3.79
C ILE A 8 -7.03 11.18 -3.17
N ASP A 9 -6.37 11.23 -2.03
CA ASP A 9 -5.97 10.06 -1.23
C ASP A 9 -6.65 10.17 0.14
N ILE A 10 -7.71 9.38 0.30
CA ILE A 10 -8.54 9.35 1.50
C ILE A 10 -7.84 8.44 2.51
N GLY A 11 -7.17 9.01 3.51
CA GLY A 11 -6.60 8.26 4.63
C GLY A 11 -7.50 8.28 5.86
N GLY A 12 -7.21 7.41 6.83
CA GLY A 12 -7.94 7.41 8.13
C GLY A 12 -7.69 8.65 8.99
N THR A 13 -6.55 9.32 8.81
CA THR A 13 -6.15 10.51 9.59
C THR A 13 -6.19 11.80 8.78
N PHE A 14 -5.79 11.74 7.51
CA PHE A 14 -5.80 12.89 6.62
C PHE A 14 -6.35 12.49 5.25
N ILE A 15 -7.10 13.39 4.62
CA ILE A 15 -7.44 13.34 3.21
C ILE A 15 -6.49 14.30 2.49
N LYS A 16 -5.72 13.76 1.54
CA LYS A 16 -4.75 14.52 0.75
C LYS A 16 -5.31 14.78 -0.63
N TYR A 17 -4.95 15.93 -1.19
CA TYR A 17 -5.35 16.35 -2.52
C TYR A 17 -4.12 16.82 -3.29
N ALA A 18 -4.13 16.62 -4.60
CA ALA A 18 -3.06 17.12 -5.48
C ALA A 18 -3.59 17.48 -6.86
N LEU A 19 -3.18 18.65 -7.38
CA LEU A 19 -3.35 18.99 -8.79
C LEU A 19 -2.19 18.42 -9.59
N ILE A 20 -2.50 17.62 -10.61
CA ILE A 20 -1.54 16.84 -11.39
C ILE A 20 -1.67 17.19 -12.87
N ASP A 21 -0.55 17.48 -13.52
CA ASP A 21 -0.51 17.73 -14.96
C ASP A 21 -0.45 16.43 -15.78
N LYS A 22 -0.58 16.55 -17.11
CA LYS A 22 -0.52 15.42 -18.05
C LYS A 22 0.82 14.67 -18.08
N GLN A 23 1.88 15.21 -17.47
CA GLN A 23 3.17 14.55 -17.30
C GLN A 23 3.28 13.85 -15.94
N HIS A 24 2.19 13.73 -15.19
CA HIS A 24 2.17 13.20 -13.82
C HIS A 24 3.02 14.03 -12.84
N ARG A 25 3.23 15.33 -13.13
CA ARG A 25 3.90 16.24 -12.20
C ARG A 25 2.87 16.88 -11.29
N ILE A 26 3.17 16.86 -10.00
CA ILE A 26 2.31 17.47 -9.00
C ILE A 26 2.59 18.97 -8.96
N LYS A 27 1.54 19.77 -9.19
CA LYS A 27 1.59 21.24 -9.29
C LYS A 27 1.27 21.89 -7.95
N GLU A 28 0.33 21.31 -7.22
CA GLU A 28 -0.09 21.77 -5.90
C GLU A 28 -0.51 20.56 -5.06
N LYS A 29 -0.30 20.63 -3.74
CA LYS A 29 -0.80 19.67 -2.77
C LYS A 29 -1.37 20.38 -1.55
N TRP A 30 -2.42 19.81 -0.98
CA TRP A 30 -2.91 20.17 0.34
C TRP A 30 -3.47 18.94 1.03
N LYS A 31 -3.75 19.06 2.33
CA LYS A 31 -4.40 18.01 3.11
C LYS A 31 -5.34 18.63 4.13
N VAL A 32 -6.33 17.86 4.53
CA VAL A 32 -7.26 18.18 5.62
C VAL A 32 -7.36 16.96 6.54
N GLU A 33 -7.75 17.17 7.79
CA GLU A 33 -7.98 16.08 8.73
C GLU A 33 -9.18 15.24 8.30
N THR A 34 -9.10 13.91 8.45
CA THR A 34 -10.23 13.03 8.17
C THR A 34 -11.20 13.06 9.35
N VAL A 35 -12.32 13.75 9.16
CA VAL A 35 -13.39 13.86 10.16
C VAL A 35 -14.35 12.67 10.04
N LYS A 36 -14.75 12.10 11.19
CA LYS A 36 -15.77 11.05 11.24
C LYS A 36 -17.17 11.64 11.14
N TYR A 37 -17.96 11.16 10.18
CA TYR A 37 -19.35 11.54 9.97
C TYR A 37 -20.33 10.39 10.28
N ASN A 38 -21.61 10.73 10.43
CA ASN A 38 -22.66 9.75 10.72
C ASN A 38 -23.32 9.20 9.44
N THR A 39 -23.21 9.92 8.32
CA THR A 39 -23.78 9.51 7.03
C THR A 39 -22.73 9.57 5.92
N ALA A 40 -22.92 8.77 4.87
CA ALA A 40 -22.05 8.79 3.69
C ALA A 40 -22.16 10.12 2.94
N ASP A 41 -23.37 10.68 2.83
CA ASP A 41 -23.59 11.96 2.14
C ASP A 41 -22.77 13.10 2.78
N GLU A 42 -22.80 13.24 4.10
CA GLU A 42 -22.00 14.26 4.81
C GLU A 42 -20.49 14.06 4.60
N PHE A 43 -20.03 12.80 4.59
CA PHE A 43 -18.62 12.49 4.35
C PHE A 43 -18.17 12.88 2.93
N TYR A 44 -18.97 12.58 1.90
CA TYR A 44 -18.65 12.96 0.53
C TYR A 44 -18.85 14.46 0.26
N ASP A 45 -19.79 15.12 0.94
CA ASP A 45 -19.91 16.60 0.95
C ASP A 45 -18.65 17.22 1.53
N TYR A 46 -18.12 16.67 2.63
CA TYR A 46 -16.86 17.10 3.22
C TYR A 46 -15.68 16.92 2.26
N ILE A 47 -15.56 15.77 1.60
CA ILE A 47 -14.50 15.55 0.59
C ILE A 47 -14.60 16.60 -0.53
N CYS A 48 -15.79 16.77 -1.09
CA CYS A 48 -15.97 17.63 -2.26
C CYS A 48 -15.84 19.12 -1.93
N SER A 49 -16.27 19.56 -0.76
CA SER A 49 -16.12 20.96 -0.31
C SER A 49 -14.67 21.41 -0.11
N ASN A 50 -13.74 20.46 0.06
CA ASN A 50 -12.31 20.72 0.19
C ASN A 50 -11.55 20.71 -1.16
N ILE A 51 -12.25 20.51 -2.28
CA ILE A 51 -11.68 20.57 -3.62
C ILE A 51 -11.47 22.03 -4.03
N ARG A 52 -10.25 22.39 -4.43
CA ARG A 52 -9.90 23.71 -4.96
C ARG A 52 -10.11 23.76 -6.46
N ASN A 53 -10.69 24.85 -6.96
CA ASN A 53 -10.85 25.15 -8.39
C ASN A 53 -11.47 23.98 -9.19
N VAL A 54 -12.56 23.39 -8.69
CA VAL A 54 -13.22 22.23 -9.30
C VAL A 54 -13.54 22.42 -10.78
N ASP A 55 -13.86 23.65 -11.20
CA ASP A 55 -14.19 23.96 -12.60
C ASP A 55 -13.01 23.74 -13.56
N GLU A 56 -11.77 23.91 -13.08
CA GLU A 56 -10.54 23.71 -13.87
C GLU A 56 -10.10 22.24 -13.95
N ILE A 57 -10.75 21.36 -13.17
CA ILE A 57 -10.41 19.94 -13.09
C ILE A 57 -11.09 19.18 -14.24
N ASP A 58 -10.30 18.41 -14.99
CA ASP A 58 -10.77 17.56 -16.09
C ASP A 58 -11.33 16.23 -15.56
N LYS A 59 -10.63 15.63 -14.60
CA LYS A 59 -10.97 14.33 -13.99
C LYS A 59 -10.41 14.20 -12.59
N ILE A 60 -11.00 13.29 -11.82
CA ILE A 60 -10.65 13.01 -10.43
C ILE A 60 -10.24 11.54 -10.30
N GLY A 61 -9.02 11.29 -9.82
CA GLY A 61 -8.58 9.98 -9.36
C GLY A 61 -8.66 9.90 -7.84
N VAL A 62 -9.24 8.83 -7.30
CA VAL A 62 -9.36 8.63 -5.85
C VAL A 62 -8.64 7.35 -5.41
N SER A 63 -7.72 7.48 -4.46
CA SER A 63 -7.17 6.40 -3.67
C SER A 63 -7.90 6.36 -2.33
N ALA A 64 -8.32 5.18 -1.89
CA ALA A 64 -8.96 5.01 -0.60
C ALA A 64 -8.69 3.62 0.00
N PRO A 65 -8.75 3.47 1.35
CA PRO A 65 -8.53 2.20 2.02
C PRO A 65 -9.75 1.29 1.89
N GLY A 66 -9.52 0.00 2.17
CA GLY A 66 -10.53 -1.05 2.08
C GLY A 66 -10.53 -1.74 0.72
N LEU A 67 -11.33 -2.79 0.61
CA LEU A 67 -11.52 -3.53 -0.62
C LEU A 67 -12.41 -2.72 -1.56
N ILE A 68 -11.85 -2.25 -2.67
CA ILE A 68 -12.57 -1.48 -3.69
C ILE A 68 -12.52 -2.29 -4.98
N ASP A 69 -13.69 -2.55 -5.56
CA ASP A 69 -13.79 -3.28 -6.81
C ASP A 69 -13.48 -2.42 -8.04
N GLU A 70 -13.42 -3.05 -9.21
CA GLU A 70 -13.08 -2.37 -10.47
C GLU A 70 -14.08 -1.27 -10.86
N ASP A 71 -15.33 -1.39 -10.38
CA ASP A 71 -16.42 -0.43 -10.58
C ASP A 71 -16.47 0.66 -9.48
N SER A 72 -15.48 0.71 -8.60
CA SER A 72 -15.36 1.64 -7.47
C SER A 72 -16.38 1.45 -6.33
N ASN A 73 -16.98 0.26 -6.19
CA ASN A 73 -17.78 -0.06 -5.01
C ASN A 73 -16.87 -0.43 -3.84
N VAL A 74 -17.21 0.05 -2.65
CA VAL A 74 -16.46 -0.23 -1.42
C VAL A 74 -17.05 -1.46 -0.73
N LYS A 75 -16.28 -2.54 -0.72
CA LYS A 75 -16.69 -3.91 -0.35
C LYS A 75 -16.27 -4.32 1.06
N SER A 76 -15.51 -3.50 1.78
CA SER A 76 -15.14 -3.77 3.17
C SER A 76 -15.16 -2.51 4.03
N TYR A 77 -15.25 -2.70 5.35
CA TYR A 77 -14.88 -1.65 6.29
C TYR A 77 -13.37 -1.38 6.22
N ALA A 78 -13.00 -0.16 6.63
CA ALA A 78 -11.62 0.31 6.71
C ALA A 78 -11.42 1.04 8.05
N ALA A 79 -10.53 2.04 8.10
CA ALA A 79 -10.29 2.80 9.33
C ALA A 79 -11.57 3.47 9.87
N PRO A 80 -11.73 3.64 11.20
CA PRO A 80 -12.99 4.08 11.80
C PRO A 80 -13.58 5.38 11.24
N ASN A 81 -12.72 6.33 10.85
CA ASN A 81 -13.16 7.64 10.33
C ASN A 81 -13.67 7.59 8.88
N VAL A 82 -13.36 6.52 8.15
CA VAL A 82 -13.76 6.33 6.73
C VAL A 82 -14.62 5.09 6.53
N ALA A 83 -14.97 4.39 7.61
CA ALA A 83 -15.77 3.17 7.57
C ALA A 83 -17.16 3.38 6.95
N ILE A 84 -17.68 4.61 6.96
CA ILE A 84 -18.96 4.99 6.34
C ILE A 84 -18.97 4.86 4.81
N MET A 85 -17.79 4.72 4.19
CA MET A 85 -17.66 4.41 2.77
C MET A 85 -18.14 3.01 2.42
N TYR A 86 -18.20 2.07 3.38
CA TYR A 86 -18.63 0.70 3.09
C TYR A 86 -20.04 0.68 2.49
N GLY A 87 -20.20 -0.04 1.36
CA GLY A 87 -21.47 -0.14 0.65
C GLY A 87 -21.78 1.02 -0.30
N THR A 88 -20.90 2.02 -0.41
CA THR A 88 -21.06 3.14 -1.35
C THR A 88 -20.32 2.87 -2.67
N ASN A 89 -20.60 3.69 -3.68
CA ASN A 89 -19.79 3.78 -4.89
C ASN A 89 -19.12 5.16 -4.95
N ILE A 90 -17.78 5.19 -4.82
CA ILE A 90 -17.02 6.45 -4.69
C ILE A 90 -17.18 7.33 -5.93
N ASN A 91 -17.22 6.71 -7.13
CA ASN A 91 -17.34 7.47 -8.37
C ASN A 91 -18.68 8.21 -8.41
N ASN A 92 -19.77 7.53 -8.10
CA ASN A 92 -21.11 8.10 -8.12
C ASN A 92 -21.24 9.23 -7.10
N GLU A 93 -20.74 9.02 -5.87
CA GLU A 93 -20.86 10.00 -4.79
C GLU A 93 -20.11 11.30 -5.08
N ILE A 94 -18.90 11.21 -5.63
CA ILE A 94 -18.11 12.40 -5.99
C ILE A 94 -18.62 13.01 -7.30
N ASN A 95 -19.04 12.19 -8.28
CA ASN A 95 -19.60 12.68 -9.53
C ASN A 95 -20.87 13.51 -9.30
N LYS A 96 -21.80 13.02 -8.46
CA LYS A 96 -23.04 13.74 -8.06
C LYS A 96 -22.77 15.17 -7.57
N ARG A 97 -21.63 15.39 -6.92
CA ARG A 97 -21.24 16.68 -6.30
C ARG A 97 -20.38 17.57 -7.19
N THR A 98 -19.62 16.99 -8.11
CA THR A 98 -18.59 17.70 -8.88
C THR A 98 -18.88 17.76 -10.38
N ASN A 99 -19.77 16.90 -10.88
CA ASN A 99 -20.02 16.67 -12.30
C ASN A 99 -18.76 16.33 -13.11
N LYS A 100 -17.74 15.72 -12.47
CA LYS A 100 -16.47 15.32 -13.11
C LYS A 100 -16.40 13.81 -13.34
N LYS A 101 -15.58 13.38 -14.30
CA LYS A 101 -15.21 11.96 -14.42
C LYS A 101 -14.40 11.56 -13.19
N VAL A 102 -14.84 10.51 -12.50
CA VAL A 102 -14.18 9.98 -11.30
C VAL A 102 -13.78 8.53 -11.54
N SER A 103 -12.63 8.13 -11.04
CA SER A 103 -12.26 6.72 -10.91
C SER A 103 -11.58 6.51 -9.56
N ALA A 104 -11.95 5.45 -8.86
CA ALA A 104 -11.44 5.14 -7.53
C ALA A 104 -10.73 3.79 -7.54
N ILE A 105 -9.77 3.64 -6.65
CA ILE A 105 -8.94 2.46 -6.51
C ILE A 105 -8.49 2.30 -5.05
N ASN A 106 -8.31 1.06 -4.60
CA ASN A 106 -7.70 0.78 -3.30
C ASN A 106 -6.29 1.42 -3.22
N ASP A 107 -5.90 1.90 -2.03
CA ASP A 107 -4.62 2.56 -1.77
C ASP A 107 -3.37 1.77 -2.19
N ALA A 108 -3.25 0.51 -1.78
CA ALA A 108 -2.13 -0.35 -2.16
C ALA A 108 -2.13 -0.68 -3.66
N LYS A 109 -3.32 -0.91 -4.24
CA LYS A 109 -3.49 -1.09 -5.69
C LYS A 109 -3.12 0.18 -6.47
N ALA A 110 -3.43 1.37 -5.94
CA ALA A 110 -3.04 2.65 -6.51
C ALA A 110 -1.52 2.81 -6.51
N ALA A 111 -0.87 2.54 -5.37
CA ALA A 111 0.59 2.55 -5.26
C ALA A 111 1.24 1.59 -6.26
N GLY A 112 0.73 0.35 -6.36
CA GLY A 112 1.22 -0.63 -7.34
C GLY A 112 1.03 -0.19 -8.79
N LEU A 113 -0.14 0.35 -9.15
CA LEU A 113 -0.39 0.88 -10.49
C LEU A 113 0.53 2.06 -10.84
N CYS A 114 0.83 2.93 -9.88
CA CYS A 114 1.79 4.01 -10.06
C CYS A 114 3.18 3.46 -10.43
N GLU A 115 3.65 2.49 -9.66
CA GLU A 115 4.97 1.89 -9.88
C GLU A 115 5.04 1.11 -11.19
N PHE A 116 3.97 0.41 -11.54
CA PHE A 116 3.83 -0.33 -12.80
C PHE A 116 3.87 0.60 -14.03
N LYS A 117 3.21 1.76 -13.97
CA LYS A 117 3.13 2.66 -15.14
C LYS A 117 4.29 3.64 -15.24
N ILE A 118 4.75 4.21 -14.12
CA ILE A 118 5.72 5.31 -14.10
C ILE A 118 6.84 5.16 -13.06
N GLY A 119 6.90 4.05 -12.33
CA GLY A 119 7.91 3.79 -11.30
C GLY A 119 8.89 2.69 -11.66
N ASN A 120 9.36 1.96 -10.65
CA ASN A 120 10.44 0.97 -10.80
C ASN A 120 9.97 -0.37 -11.39
N ALA A 121 8.65 -0.57 -11.54
CA ALA A 121 8.09 -1.72 -12.25
C ALA A 121 7.73 -1.39 -13.72
N LYS A 122 8.08 -0.20 -14.21
CA LYS A 122 7.79 0.21 -15.60
C LYS A 122 8.52 -0.67 -16.60
N GLY A 123 7.75 -1.29 -17.50
CA GLY A 123 8.27 -2.12 -18.60
C GLY A 123 8.30 -3.62 -18.29
N TYR A 124 8.11 -4.01 -17.04
CA TYR A 124 7.85 -5.40 -16.67
C TYR A 124 6.43 -5.80 -17.08
N LYS A 125 6.23 -7.07 -17.41
CA LYS A 125 4.94 -7.64 -17.85
C LYS A 125 4.14 -8.26 -16.70
N SER A 126 4.82 -8.69 -15.64
CA SER A 126 4.20 -9.18 -14.42
C SER A 126 4.94 -8.60 -13.22
N SER A 127 4.18 -8.04 -12.28
CA SER A 127 4.75 -7.39 -11.09
C SER A 127 3.85 -7.58 -9.89
N ALA A 128 4.46 -7.62 -8.71
CA ALA A 128 3.75 -7.57 -7.44
C ALA A 128 4.31 -6.43 -6.58
N PHE A 129 3.48 -5.92 -5.68
CA PHE A 129 3.83 -4.80 -4.82
C PHE A 129 3.45 -5.15 -3.40
N LEU A 130 4.42 -5.07 -2.48
CA LEU A 130 4.19 -5.25 -1.05
C LEU A 130 4.45 -3.91 -0.35
N ILE A 131 3.37 -3.26 0.11
CA ILE A 131 3.45 -1.97 0.77
C ILE A 131 3.52 -2.20 2.28
N ILE A 132 4.63 -1.80 2.92
CA ILE A 132 4.87 -2.05 4.35
C ILE A 132 4.74 -0.74 5.14
N GLY A 133 3.64 -0.59 5.86
CA GLY A 133 3.38 0.48 6.82
C GLY A 133 3.00 -0.09 8.18
N THR A 134 2.09 0.59 8.90
CA THR A 134 1.50 0.09 10.15
C THR A 134 0.88 -1.31 9.95
N GLY A 135 0.23 -1.53 8.81
CA GLY A 135 -0.09 -2.84 8.27
C GLY A 135 0.67 -3.09 6.97
N THR A 136 0.39 -4.22 6.33
CA THR A 136 0.80 -4.43 4.94
C THR A 136 -0.37 -4.19 3.99
N GLY A 137 -0.06 -3.84 2.75
CA GLY A 137 -0.99 -3.81 1.64
C GLY A 137 -0.35 -4.45 0.41
N GLY A 138 -1.13 -4.76 -0.61
CA GLY A 138 -0.56 -5.35 -1.81
C GLY A 138 -1.30 -5.07 -3.10
N CYS A 139 -0.63 -5.41 -4.19
CA CYS A 139 -1.14 -5.29 -5.54
C CYS A 139 -0.41 -6.30 -6.43
N ILE A 140 -1.11 -6.82 -7.42
CA ILE A 140 -0.54 -7.58 -8.54
C ILE A 140 -0.92 -6.84 -9.81
N CYS A 141 0.04 -6.71 -10.73
CA CYS A 141 -0.21 -6.19 -12.06
C CYS A 141 0.31 -7.15 -13.14
N ASP A 142 -0.49 -7.36 -14.18
CA ASP A 142 -0.09 -7.97 -15.44
C ASP A 142 0.06 -6.90 -16.54
N GLU A 143 0.24 -7.32 -17.79
CA GLU A 143 0.39 -6.44 -18.95
C GLU A 143 -0.77 -5.43 -19.15
N ASN A 144 -1.96 -5.76 -18.65
CA ASN A 144 -3.16 -4.92 -18.74
C ASN A 144 -3.28 -3.96 -17.55
N GLY A 145 -2.55 -4.20 -16.46
CA GLY A 145 -2.56 -3.38 -15.25
C GLY A 145 -2.96 -4.21 -14.03
N VAL A 146 -3.70 -3.60 -13.11
CA VAL A 146 -4.05 -4.23 -11.83
C VAL A 146 -4.93 -5.46 -12.05
N VAL A 147 -4.54 -6.58 -11.46
CA VAL A 147 -5.33 -7.81 -11.41
C VAL A 147 -6.24 -7.75 -10.18
N TYR A 148 -7.55 -7.62 -10.40
CA TYR A 148 -8.54 -7.58 -9.32
C TYR A 148 -8.95 -8.98 -8.85
N GLY A 149 -8.98 -9.96 -9.76
CA GLY A 149 -9.58 -11.28 -9.49
C GLY A 149 -11.10 -11.19 -9.32
N LYS A 150 -11.74 -12.35 -9.08
CA LYS A 150 -13.21 -12.48 -9.11
C LYS A 150 -13.95 -11.53 -8.17
N ASP A 151 -13.47 -11.41 -6.94
CA ASP A 151 -14.09 -10.59 -5.88
C ASP A 151 -13.25 -9.35 -5.55
N SER A 152 -12.40 -8.90 -6.49
CA SER A 152 -11.47 -7.77 -6.31
C SER A 152 -10.42 -7.94 -5.20
N PHE A 153 -10.30 -9.16 -4.66
CA PHE A 153 -9.46 -9.51 -3.51
C PHE A 153 -8.04 -9.96 -3.91
N ALA A 154 -7.73 -10.06 -5.20
CA ALA A 154 -6.37 -10.41 -5.62
C ALA A 154 -5.37 -9.33 -5.18
N GLY A 155 -4.20 -9.78 -4.72
CA GLY A 155 -3.15 -8.89 -4.22
C GLY A 155 -3.35 -8.40 -2.78
N GLU A 156 -4.42 -8.78 -2.07
CA GLU A 156 -4.65 -8.42 -0.65
C GLU A 156 -3.71 -9.18 0.30
N PHE A 157 -2.39 -9.00 0.12
CA PHE A 157 -1.33 -9.80 0.73
C PHE A 157 -1.34 -9.77 2.26
N HIS A 158 -1.90 -8.73 2.86
CA HIS A 158 -2.10 -8.66 4.30
C HIS A 158 -2.84 -9.90 4.84
N ASN A 159 -3.86 -10.35 4.12
CA ASN A 159 -4.74 -11.44 4.53
C ASN A 159 -4.19 -12.84 4.18
N MET A 160 -2.93 -12.95 3.75
CA MET A 160 -2.31 -14.27 3.59
C MET A 160 -2.36 -15.04 4.91
N PRO A 161 -2.81 -16.31 4.91
CA PRO A 161 -2.96 -17.06 6.14
C PRO A 161 -1.60 -17.36 6.76
N PHE A 162 -1.49 -17.15 8.06
CA PHE A 162 -0.34 -17.51 8.88
C PHE A 162 -0.79 -18.47 9.97
N VAL A 163 -0.23 -19.67 10.01
CA VAL A 163 -0.58 -20.67 11.03
C VAL A 163 0.03 -20.26 12.37
N ASN A 164 -0.82 -19.97 13.34
CA ASN A 164 -0.41 -19.68 14.71
C ASN A 164 -0.71 -20.89 15.60
N ALA A 165 0.36 -21.61 15.95
CA ALA A 165 0.29 -22.80 16.79
C ALA A 165 -0.08 -22.47 18.25
N GLU A 166 0.22 -21.28 18.75
CA GLU A 166 -0.06 -20.89 20.14
C GLU A 166 -1.57 -20.77 20.39
N ILE A 167 -2.32 -20.26 19.41
CA ILE A 167 -3.78 -20.12 19.49
C ILE A 167 -4.54 -21.27 18.79
N GLY A 168 -3.82 -22.19 18.15
CA GLY A 168 -4.40 -23.29 17.37
C GLY A 168 -5.25 -22.81 16.19
N GLY A 169 -4.81 -21.74 15.51
CA GLY A 169 -5.63 -21.04 14.51
C GLY A 169 -4.84 -20.33 13.42
N LEU A 170 -5.53 -19.43 12.70
CA LEU A 170 -4.95 -18.62 11.64
C LEU A 170 -4.92 -17.16 12.05
N ASP A 171 -3.76 -16.55 11.88
CA ASP A 171 -3.60 -15.10 11.83
C ASP A 171 -3.37 -14.65 10.38
N LYS A 172 -3.19 -13.34 10.23
CA LYS A 172 -2.85 -12.71 8.97
C LYS A 172 -1.34 -12.45 8.93
N MET A 173 -0.67 -12.94 7.89
CA MET A 173 0.77 -12.75 7.69
C MET A 173 1.17 -11.26 7.69
N GLY A 174 0.28 -10.39 7.25
CA GLY A 174 0.49 -8.95 7.28
C GLY A 174 0.63 -8.35 8.67
N ASP A 175 0.07 -8.97 9.72
CA ASP A 175 0.24 -8.50 11.10
C ASP A 175 1.68 -8.73 11.60
N TYR A 176 2.36 -9.73 11.04
CA TYR A 176 3.74 -10.09 11.36
C TYR A 176 4.78 -9.42 10.47
N ALA A 177 4.44 -9.12 9.21
CA ALA A 177 5.33 -8.48 8.23
C ALA A 177 5.25 -6.94 8.25
N SER A 178 4.33 -6.35 9.02
CA SER A 178 4.16 -4.90 9.12
C SER A 178 5.14 -4.22 10.09
N ILE A 179 5.19 -2.88 10.07
CA ILE A 179 5.94 -2.09 11.06
C ILE A 179 5.39 -2.31 12.48
N THR A 180 4.08 -2.49 12.64
CA THR A 180 3.50 -2.87 13.94
C THR A 180 3.98 -4.25 14.39
N GLY A 181 4.10 -5.20 13.46
CA GLY A 181 4.72 -6.50 13.70
C GLY A 181 6.15 -6.37 14.24
N LEU A 182 6.99 -5.54 13.61
CA LEU A 182 8.36 -5.26 14.08
C LEU A 182 8.40 -4.70 15.52
N VAL A 183 7.56 -3.70 15.81
CA VAL A 183 7.48 -3.09 17.15
C VAL A 183 7.06 -4.12 18.19
N ASN A 184 6.05 -4.94 17.87
CA ASN A 184 5.58 -6.01 18.76
C ASN A 184 6.68 -7.06 19.02
N LEU A 185 7.40 -7.49 17.98
CA LEU A 185 8.52 -8.42 18.11
C LEU A 185 9.63 -7.87 18.99
N TYR A 186 10.01 -6.59 18.80
CA TYR A 186 11.01 -5.94 19.65
C TYR A 186 10.53 -5.80 21.09
N ASN A 187 9.32 -5.30 21.33
CA ASN A 187 8.80 -5.08 22.68
C ASN A 187 8.59 -6.38 23.49
N LYS A 188 8.38 -7.52 22.82
CA LYS A 188 8.36 -8.85 23.45
C LYS A 188 9.73 -9.29 23.97
N LYS A 189 10.82 -8.84 23.33
CA LYS A 189 12.20 -9.21 23.66
C LYS A 189 12.94 -8.15 24.49
N ALA A 190 12.45 -6.92 24.50
CA ALA A 190 13.07 -5.79 25.20
C ALA A 190 12.63 -5.72 26.66
N ASN A 191 13.50 -5.15 27.50
CA ASN A 191 13.11 -4.77 28.85
C ASN A 191 12.03 -3.68 28.81
N ARG A 192 11.20 -3.61 29.87
CA ARG A 192 10.06 -2.67 29.94
C ARG A 192 10.47 -1.21 29.71
N GLU A 193 11.64 -0.81 30.21
CA GLU A 193 12.18 0.56 30.10
C GLU A 193 12.70 0.88 28.68
N GLU A 194 12.92 -0.13 27.86
CA GLU A 194 13.49 -0.01 26.51
C GLU A 194 12.46 -0.21 25.40
N GLN A 195 11.19 -0.42 25.77
CA GLN A 195 10.09 -0.58 24.82
C GLN A 195 9.85 0.71 24.04
N VAL A 196 9.39 0.55 22.81
CA VAL A 196 9.23 1.64 21.84
C VAL A 196 7.81 1.66 21.28
N GLN A 197 7.44 2.79 20.67
CA GLN A 197 6.13 2.95 20.04
C GLN A 197 6.22 2.93 18.52
N TYR A 198 7.37 3.33 17.96
CA TYR A 198 7.53 3.54 16.53
C TYR A 198 8.64 2.67 15.94
N GLY A 199 8.43 2.16 14.73
CA GLY A 199 9.37 1.26 14.05
C GLY A 199 10.75 1.88 13.79
N ASN A 200 10.82 3.20 13.57
CA ASN A 200 12.10 3.90 13.40
C ASN A 200 12.99 3.82 14.66
N GLU A 201 12.40 3.72 15.86
CA GLU A 201 13.14 3.52 17.10
C GLU A 201 13.81 2.14 17.12
N VAL A 202 13.08 1.08 16.70
CA VAL A 202 13.63 -0.27 16.53
C VAL A 202 14.76 -0.26 15.50
N CYS A 203 14.55 0.38 14.35
CA CYS A 203 15.56 0.48 13.28
C CYS A 203 16.83 1.19 13.76
N LYS A 204 16.70 2.27 14.53
CA LYS A 204 17.86 2.98 15.10
C LYS A 204 18.64 2.09 16.08
N LYS A 205 17.95 1.35 16.94
CA LYS A 205 18.57 0.39 17.86
C LYS A 205 19.27 -0.76 17.12
N TYR A 206 18.65 -1.25 16.05
CA TYR A 206 19.23 -2.26 15.15
C TYR A 206 20.55 -1.78 14.54
N LEU A 207 20.57 -0.56 13.98
CA LEU A 207 21.78 0.02 13.38
C LEU A 207 22.90 0.28 14.41
N ASN A 208 22.54 0.43 15.68
CA ASN A 208 23.50 0.56 16.80
C ASN A 208 23.92 -0.80 17.40
N GLY A 209 23.48 -1.93 16.83
CA GLY A 209 23.88 -3.27 17.26
C GLY A 209 23.21 -3.76 18.55
N ASN A 210 22.07 -3.18 18.97
CA ASN A 210 21.32 -3.71 20.10
C ASN A 210 20.80 -5.14 19.81
N GLU A 211 21.14 -6.10 20.65
CA GLU A 211 20.89 -7.53 20.42
C GLU A 211 19.40 -7.85 20.22
N SER A 212 18.51 -7.33 21.07
CA SER A 212 17.07 -7.53 20.93
C SER A 212 16.54 -6.94 19.62
N ALA A 213 17.03 -5.77 19.20
CA ALA A 213 16.66 -5.17 17.92
C ALA A 213 17.18 -5.96 16.71
N VAL A 214 18.42 -6.48 16.77
CA VAL A 214 18.98 -7.38 15.74
C VAL A 214 18.12 -8.63 15.59
N SER A 215 17.86 -9.34 16.68
CA SER A 215 17.01 -10.53 16.66
C SER A 215 15.60 -10.24 16.13
N SER A 216 14.99 -9.11 16.53
CA SER A 216 13.64 -8.75 16.05
C SER A 216 13.60 -8.34 14.60
N VAL A 217 14.59 -7.60 14.09
CA VAL A 217 14.67 -7.25 12.66
C VAL A 217 14.91 -8.49 11.80
N ASP A 218 15.76 -9.42 12.24
CA ASP A 218 16.03 -10.66 11.50
C ASP A 218 14.78 -11.55 11.39
N GLU A 219 14.06 -11.73 12.50
CA GLU A 219 12.79 -12.46 12.51
C GLU A 219 11.72 -11.77 11.66
N TRP A 220 11.62 -10.44 11.76
CA TRP A 220 10.70 -9.65 10.96
C TRP A 220 10.97 -9.74 9.45
N ILE A 221 12.24 -9.67 9.04
CA ILE A 221 12.65 -9.89 7.65
C ILE A 221 12.34 -11.32 7.21
N GLY A 222 12.50 -12.32 8.09
CA GLY A 222 12.06 -13.69 7.85
C GLY A 222 10.56 -13.76 7.50
N ASN A 223 9.72 -13.08 8.27
CA ASN A 223 8.27 -13.00 8.00
C ASN A 223 7.95 -12.35 6.65
N ILE A 224 8.64 -11.25 6.31
CA ILE A 224 8.50 -10.60 4.99
C ILE A 224 8.92 -11.56 3.88
N VAL A 225 10.07 -12.23 4.02
CA VAL A 225 10.61 -13.14 3.01
C VAL A 225 9.70 -14.34 2.79
N ALA A 226 9.11 -14.91 3.85
CA ALA A 226 8.11 -15.96 3.71
C ALA A 226 6.92 -15.47 2.86
N GLN A 227 6.46 -14.23 3.06
CA GLN A 227 5.38 -13.63 2.27
C GLN A 227 5.78 -13.44 0.80
N LEU A 228 7.01 -13.00 0.54
CA LEU A 228 7.56 -12.86 -0.81
C LEU A 228 7.67 -14.22 -1.52
N ILE A 229 8.07 -15.28 -0.82
CA ILE A 229 8.13 -16.63 -1.37
C ILE A 229 6.72 -17.11 -1.75
N VAL A 230 5.71 -16.87 -0.90
CA VAL A 230 4.31 -17.16 -1.24
C VAL A 230 3.91 -16.45 -2.53
N ILE A 231 4.16 -15.14 -2.65
CA ILE A 231 3.89 -14.37 -3.87
C ILE A 231 4.61 -14.98 -5.09
N THR A 232 5.86 -15.40 -4.92
CA THR A 232 6.68 -16.01 -5.97
C THR A 232 6.10 -17.35 -6.42
N VAL A 233 5.68 -18.21 -5.48
CA VAL A 233 5.10 -19.51 -5.79
C VAL A 233 3.77 -19.37 -6.52
N PHE A 234 2.90 -18.46 -6.08
CA PHE A 234 1.56 -18.30 -6.64
C PHE A 234 1.53 -17.53 -7.97
N TYR A 235 2.37 -16.50 -8.11
CA TYR A 235 2.29 -15.59 -9.25
C TYR A 235 3.58 -15.51 -10.07
N ASN A 236 4.75 -15.78 -9.46
CA ASN A 236 6.07 -15.74 -10.09
C ASN A 236 6.30 -14.47 -10.96
N PRO A 237 6.19 -13.25 -10.38
CA PRO A 237 6.35 -12.03 -11.15
C PRO A 237 7.81 -11.82 -11.59
N GLU A 238 8.01 -10.99 -12.61
CA GLU A 238 9.37 -10.53 -12.99
C GLU A 238 9.99 -9.68 -11.87
N VAL A 239 9.17 -8.89 -11.17
CA VAL A 239 9.62 -8.04 -10.05
C VAL A 239 8.59 -7.98 -8.91
N ILE A 240 9.08 -8.00 -7.66
CA ILE A 240 8.32 -7.61 -6.47
C ILE A 240 8.90 -6.29 -5.94
N CYS A 241 8.11 -5.23 -6.02
CA CYS A 241 8.47 -3.91 -5.49
C CYS A 241 7.97 -3.74 -4.06
N ILE A 242 8.86 -3.37 -3.14
CA ILE A 242 8.54 -3.11 -1.74
C ILE A 242 8.36 -1.61 -1.55
N GLY A 243 7.22 -1.22 -1.00
CA GLY A 243 6.87 0.17 -0.71
C GLY A 243 6.67 0.44 0.78
N GLY A 244 6.23 1.66 1.09
CA GLY A 244 6.09 2.15 2.46
C GLY A 244 7.38 2.80 2.99
N GLY A 245 7.28 3.55 4.09
CA GLY A 245 8.38 4.44 4.53
C GLY A 245 9.71 3.72 4.78
N ILE A 246 9.66 2.46 5.25
CA ILE A 246 10.88 1.66 5.49
C ILE A 246 11.62 1.28 4.21
N SER A 247 10.94 1.23 3.06
CA SER A 247 11.55 0.88 1.77
C SER A 247 12.53 1.93 1.26
N GLU A 248 12.53 3.14 1.84
CA GLU A 248 13.49 4.20 1.53
C GLU A 248 14.89 3.88 2.09
N GLU A 249 14.97 3.04 3.12
CA GLU A 249 16.22 2.65 3.76
C GLU A 249 17.01 1.62 2.93
N ASN A 250 18.25 1.98 2.56
CA ASN A 250 19.12 1.10 1.77
C ASN A 250 19.45 -0.22 2.47
N TRP A 251 19.74 -0.16 3.76
CA TRP A 251 20.07 -1.35 4.54
C TRP A 251 18.91 -2.35 4.53
N PHE A 252 17.67 -1.87 4.59
CA PHE A 252 16.47 -2.70 4.65
C PHE A 252 16.26 -3.43 3.32
N ILE A 253 16.19 -2.70 2.21
CA ILE A 253 15.94 -3.30 0.90
C ILE A 253 17.06 -4.27 0.50
N ASN A 254 18.32 -3.94 0.81
CA ASN A 254 19.44 -4.85 0.53
C ASN A 254 19.32 -6.14 1.36
N LYS A 255 19.02 -6.01 2.67
CA LYS A 255 18.86 -7.18 3.54
C LYS A 255 17.68 -8.06 3.12
N VAL A 256 16.53 -7.48 2.77
CA VAL A 256 15.38 -8.26 2.26
C VAL A 256 15.74 -8.98 0.96
N ARG A 257 16.42 -8.32 0.02
CA ARG A 257 16.85 -8.92 -1.26
C ARG A 257 17.81 -10.08 -1.04
N GLU A 258 18.80 -9.91 -0.18
CA GLU A 258 19.80 -10.94 0.14
C GLU A 258 19.15 -12.14 0.84
N THR A 259 18.31 -11.89 1.86
CA THR A 259 17.61 -12.94 2.58
C THR A 259 16.62 -13.67 1.67
N TYR A 260 15.85 -12.96 0.84
CA TYR A 260 14.93 -13.59 -0.11
C TYR A 260 15.66 -14.54 -1.07
N LYS A 261 16.74 -14.08 -1.71
CA LYS A 261 17.52 -14.92 -2.63
C LYS A 261 18.10 -16.15 -1.93
N LYS A 262 18.67 -15.95 -0.73
CA LYS A 262 19.22 -17.05 0.08
C LYS A 262 18.13 -18.06 0.44
N THR A 263 17.01 -17.60 0.99
CA THR A 263 15.91 -18.45 1.44
C THR A 263 15.26 -19.18 0.27
N CYS A 264 15.04 -18.55 -0.88
CA CYS A 264 14.54 -19.25 -2.08
C CYS A 264 15.45 -20.41 -2.46
N ARG A 265 16.77 -20.20 -2.49
CA ARG A 265 17.73 -21.25 -2.84
C ARG A 265 17.74 -22.40 -1.83
N GLU A 266 17.71 -22.08 -0.54
CA GLU A 266 17.73 -23.08 0.53
C GLU A 266 16.41 -23.84 0.61
N TYR A 267 15.28 -23.15 0.53
CA TYR A 267 13.94 -23.73 0.65
C TYR A 267 13.53 -24.56 -0.57
N LEU A 268 13.89 -24.13 -1.77
CA LEU A 268 13.60 -24.85 -3.02
C LEU A 268 14.71 -25.80 -3.44
N GLU A 269 15.81 -25.85 -2.68
CA GLU A 269 17.01 -26.63 -2.95
C GLU A 269 17.61 -26.40 -4.36
N ALA A 270 17.37 -25.23 -4.96
CA ALA A 270 17.83 -24.88 -6.29
C ALA A 270 17.85 -23.36 -6.56
N ASP A 271 18.67 -22.92 -7.51
CA ASP A 271 18.90 -21.50 -7.85
C ASP A 271 18.27 -21.14 -9.21
N PHE A 272 16.94 -21.23 -9.32
CA PHE A 272 16.20 -20.93 -10.56
C PHE A 272 15.21 -19.77 -10.46
N ILE A 273 14.96 -19.25 -9.25
CA ILE A 273 14.07 -18.10 -9.06
C ILE A 273 14.82 -16.82 -9.47
N THR A 274 14.30 -16.15 -10.50
CA THR A 274 14.87 -14.92 -11.04
C THR A 274 14.05 -13.67 -10.72
N THR A 275 12.94 -13.79 -9.99
CA THR A 275 12.11 -12.65 -9.55
C THR A 275 12.96 -11.62 -8.82
N GLU A 276 12.94 -10.38 -9.30
CA GLU A 276 13.71 -9.28 -8.73
C GLU A 276 13.02 -8.70 -7.50
N ILE A 277 13.80 -8.32 -6.48
CA ILE A 277 13.30 -7.50 -5.36
C ILE A 277 13.80 -6.07 -5.51
N ASN A 278 12.87 -5.15 -5.68
CA ASN A 278 13.15 -3.73 -5.83
C ASN A 278 12.34 -2.88 -4.84
N ARG A 279 12.64 -1.59 -4.74
CA ARG A 279 11.84 -0.63 -3.97
C ARG A 279 10.88 0.11 -4.88
N CYS A 280 9.76 0.58 -4.34
CA CYS A 280 8.94 1.60 -4.99
C CYS A 280 9.71 2.93 -5.13
N LYS A 281 9.38 3.71 -6.16
CA LYS A 281 10.04 4.97 -6.51
C LYS A 281 9.33 6.21 -5.95
N HIS A 282 7.99 6.23 -5.97
CA HIS A 282 7.20 7.44 -5.75
C HIS A 282 6.78 7.65 -4.29
N ASN A 283 7.15 6.73 -3.39
CA ASN A 283 6.97 6.81 -1.94
C ASN A 283 5.57 7.34 -1.55
N ASN A 284 5.51 8.42 -0.77
CA ASN A 284 4.28 9.02 -0.24
C ASN A 284 3.30 9.54 -1.32
N ASP A 285 3.73 9.67 -2.56
CA ASP A 285 2.93 10.18 -3.67
C ASP A 285 2.33 9.07 -4.55
N ALA A 286 2.76 7.81 -4.34
CA ALA A 286 2.37 6.69 -5.18
C ALA A 286 0.85 6.50 -5.26
N ASN A 287 0.15 6.61 -4.12
CA ASN A 287 -1.31 6.49 -4.03
C ASN A 287 -2.03 7.50 -4.93
N ILE A 288 -1.72 8.79 -4.76
CA ILE A 288 -2.35 9.90 -5.49
C ILE A 288 -2.06 9.80 -6.99
N LEU A 289 -0.81 9.51 -7.36
CA LEU A 289 -0.40 9.40 -8.76
C LEU A 289 -1.06 8.19 -9.42
N GLY A 290 -1.09 7.05 -8.72
CA GLY A 290 -1.76 5.83 -9.17
C GLY A 290 -3.25 6.01 -9.40
N ALA A 291 -3.93 6.73 -8.50
CA ALA A 291 -5.34 7.04 -8.65
C ALA A 291 -5.62 7.91 -9.90
N VAL A 292 -4.80 8.93 -10.16
CA VAL A 292 -4.93 9.76 -11.37
C VAL A 292 -4.61 8.95 -12.64
N ILE A 293 -3.66 8.02 -12.57
CA ILE A 293 -3.36 7.09 -13.66
C ILE A 293 -4.57 6.19 -13.95
N LYS A 294 -5.22 5.62 -12.92
CA LYS A 294 -6.45 4.82 -13.08
C LYS A 294 -7.59 5.62 -13.72
N ALA A 295 -7.76 6.90 -13.36
CA ALA A 295 -8.76 7.77 -14.00
C ALA A 295 -8.45 8.12 -15.47
N SER A 296 -7.22 7.84 -15.93
CA SER A 296 -6.72 8.16 -17.27
C SER A 296 -6.84 7.03 -18.28
N ILE A 297 -7.05 5.81 -17.81
CA ILE A 297 -7.35 4.64 -18.63
C ILE A 297 -8.87 4.44 -18.76
#